data_AF-A0A060C164-F1
#
_entry.id   AF-A0A060C164-F1
#
_cell.length_a   1.000
_cell.length_b   1.000
_cell.length_c   1.000
_cell.angle_alpha   90.00
_cell.angle_beta   90.00
_cell.angle_gamma   90.00
#
_symmetry.space_group_name_H-M   'P 1'
#
loop_
_entity.id
_entity.type
_entity.pdbx_description
1 polymer ?
#
loop_
_entity_poly.entity_id
_entity_poly.type
_entity_poly.pdbx_seq_one_letter_code
_entity_poly.pdbx_strand_id
1 'polypeptide(L)'
;LVNIDDLRLARKHAIPKIILHSHNSRDMFSGPIGVIKSILHRCHRQEANRLATDYWACSQDAAQYFFSEANIQGPNYLFIPNAIDVKKFSYNPQVRKEKRQELGIQDNTTVIGFVGRLEYQKTHNC
;
A
#
# COMPACT_ATOMS: atom_id res chain seq x y z
N LEU A 1 7.57 1.26 8.27
CA LEU A 1 8.67 2.18 8.63
C LEU A 1 9.73 2.04 7.56
N VAL A 2 10.17 3.13 6.95
CA VAL A 2 11.33 3.09 6.04
C VAL A 2 12.60 3.05 6.89
N ASN A 3 13.54 2.17 6.56
CA ASN A 3 14.84 2.13 7.22
C ASN A 3 15.67 3.34 6.76
N ILE A 4 15.69 4.38 7.58
CA ILE A 4 16.32 5.65 7.23
C ILE A 4 17.85 5.53 7.13
N ASP A 5 18.43 4.60 7.88
CA ASP A 5 19.89 4.43 7.94
C ASP A 5 20.44 3.86 6.63
N ASP A 6 19.70 2.95 5.98
CA ASP A 6 20.04 2.44 4.65
C ASP A 6 20.05 3.58 3.61
N LEU A 7 19.07 4.48 3.68
CA LEU A 7 19.00 5.64 2.77
C LEU A 7 20.16 6.61 3.01
N ARG A 8 20.50 6.89 4.27
CA ARG A 8 21.64 7.74 4.63
C ARG A 8 22.95 7.13 4.14
N LEU A 9 23.13 5.83 4.30
CA LEU A 9 24.31 5.11 3.84
C LEU A 9 24.42 5.14 2.31
N ALA A 10 23.34 4.85 1.59
CA ALA A 10 23.30 4.92 0.14
C ALA A 10 23.65 6.33 -0.37
N ARG A 11 23.13 7.39 0.28
CA ARG A 11 23.49 8.78 -0.06
C ARG A 11 24.93 9.12 0.27
N LYS A 12 25.46 8.66 1.40
CA LYS A 12 26.87 8.82 1.77
C LYS A 12 27.81 8.18 0.74
N HIS A 13 27.41 7.05 0.16
CA HIS A 13 28.16 6.36 -0.90
C HIS A 13 27.82 6.85 -2.32
N ALA A 14 27.11 7.96 -2.46
CA ALA A 14 26.75 8.57 -3.75
C ALA A 14 26.05 7.59 -4.72
N ILE A 15 25.22 6.69 -4.19
CA ILE A 15 24.42 5.79 -5.02
C ILE A 15 23.52 6.65 -5.93
N PRO A 16 23.60 6.48 -7.27
CA PRO A 16 22.96 7.38 -8.22
C PRO A 16 21.44 7.23 -8.27
N LYS A 17 20.91 6.07 -7.84
CA LYS A 17 19.50 5.74 -7.88
C LYS A 17 19.05 5.10 -6.56
N ILE A 18 18.16 5.79 -5.85
CA ILE A 18 17.53 5.37 -4.60
C ILE A 18 16.03 5.55 -4.76
N ILE A 19 15.33 4.43 -4.92
CA ILE A 19 13.90 4.40 -5.22
C ILE A 19 13.13 4.16 -3.93
N LEU A 20 12.22 5.06 -3.59
CA LEU A 20 11.23 4.81 -2.54
C LEU A 20 9.94 4.33 -3.16
N HIS A 21 9.42 3.20 -2.66
CA HIS A 21 8.14 2.67 -3.09
C HIS A 21 7.10 2.72 -1.96
N SER A 22 6.04 3.50 -2.15
CA SER A 22 4.94 3.65 -1.18
C SER A 22 3.77 2.73 -1.51
N HIS A 23 3.36 1.93 -0.52
CA HIS A 23 2.21 1.02 -0.59
C HIS A 23 1.07 1.35 0.38
N ASN A 24 1.34 2.17 1.40
CA ASN A 24 0.40 2.45 2.47
C ASN A 24 -0.17 3.85 2.32
N SER A 25 -1.43 4.05 2.70
CA SER A 25 -2.12 5.34 2.63
C SER A 25 -2.36 5.99 4.00
N ARG A 26 -2.10 5.30 5.13
CA ARG A 26 -2.33 5.81 6.51
C ARG A 26 -1.39 5.18 7.54
N ASP A 27 -1.08 5.94 8.60
CA ASP A 27 -0.48 5.42 9.84
C ASP A 27 -1.58 4.87 10.75
N MET A 28 -1.33 3.76 11.45
CA MET A 28 -2.25 3.18 12.42
C MET A 28 -1.68 3.23 13.83
N PHE A 29 -1.53 4.44 14.37
CA PHE A 29 -1.06 4.61 15.75
C PHE A 29 -2.14 5.27 16.60
N SER A 30 -2.49 4.62 17.71
CA SER A 30 -3.49 5.08 18.67
C SER A 30 -2.82 5.45 20.00
N GLY A 31 -3.40 6.43 20.72
CA GLY A 31 -2.96 6.82 22.06
C GLY A 31 -1.74 7.78 22.09
N PRO A 32 -1.27 8.16 23.30
CA PRO A 32 -0.20 9.16 23.49
C PRO A 32 1.15 8.73 22.91
N ILE A 33 1.46 7.43 22.97
CA ILE A 33 2.63 6.84 22.30
C ILE A 33 2.48 6.94 20.77
N GLY A 34 1.25 6.89 20.27
CA GLY A 34 0.94 7.05 18.85
C GLY A 34 1.19 8.46 18.32
N VAL A 35 1.02 9.50 19.15
CA VAL A 35 1.35 10.89 18.77
C VAL A 35 2.84 11.06 18.57
N ILE A 36 3.66 10.56 19.51
CA ILE A 36 5.14 10.60 19.40
C ILE A 36 5.60 9.82 18.16
N LYS A 37 5.07 8.61 17.95
CA LYS A 37 5.37 7.81 16.75
C LYS A 37 4.94 8.51 15.45
N SER A 38 3.83 9.24 15.45
CA SER A 38 3.35 9.99 14.29
C SER A 38 4.27 11.15 13.93
N ILE A 39 4.79 11.88 14.94
CA ILE A 39 5.78 12.94 14.73
C ILE A 39 7.08 12.35 14.17
N LEU A 40 7.59 11.28 14.78
CA LEU A 40 8.79 10.58 14.31
C LEU A 40 8.61 10.08 12.87
N HIS A 41 7.46 9.48 12.57
CA HIS A 41 7.11 9.04 11.22
C HIS A 41 7.11 10.21 10.21
N ARG A 42 6.58 11.37 10.60
CA ARG A 42 6.59 12.56 9.75
C ARG A 42 8.01 13.06 9.48
N CYS A 43 8.86 13.10 10.50
CA CYS A 43 10.28 13.46 10.35
C CYS A 43 11.01 12.48 9.44
N HIS A 44 10.87 11.16 9.68
CA HIS A 44 11.49 10.14 8.84
C HIS A 44 10.97 10.15 7.41
N ARG A 45 9.68 10.43 7.19
CA ARG A 45 9.11 10.61 5.84
C ARG A 45 9.76 11.80 5.14
N GLN A 46 9.86 12.94 5.79
CA GLN A 46 10.50 14.13 5.19
C GLN A 46 11.96 13.88 4.85
N GLU A 47 12.70 13.22 5.74
CA GLU A 47 14.09 12.88 5.49
C GLU A 47 14.23 11.86 4.35
N ALA A 48 13.43 10.80 4.34
CA ALA A 48 13.42 9.83 3.25
C ALA A 48 13.11 10.51 1.90
N ASN A 49 12.17 11.45 1.88
CA ASN A 49 11.84 12.25 0.69
C ASN A 49 12.99 13.16 0.21
N ARG A 50 13.97 13.48 1.04
CA ARG A 50 15.15 14.25 0.63
C ARG A 50 16.30 13.35 0.18
N LEU A 51 16.38 12.15 0.73
CA LEU A 51 17.45 11.19 0.45
C LEU A 51 17.16 10.35 -0.80
N ALA A 52 15.91 10.19 -1.21
CA ALA A 52 15.57 9.44 -2.42
C ALA A 52 15.82 10.24 -3.70
N THR A 53 15.97 9.52 -4.82
CA THR A 53 16.08 10.12 -6.15
C THR A 53 14.80 9.93 -6.97
N ASP A 54 14.08 8.84 -6.72
CA ASP A 54 12.91 8.39 -7.47
C ASP A 54 11.79 7.95 -6.52
N TYR A 55 10.54 8.22 -6.90
CA TYR A 55 9.36 8.10 -6.04
C TYR A 55 8.27 7.29 -6.71
N TRP A 56 8.05 6.06 -6.23
CA TRP A 56 7.10 5.14 -6.84
C TRP A 56 5.92 4.90 -5.91
N ALA A 57 4.69 4.91 -6.42
CA ALA A 57 3.51 4.62 -5.60
C ALA A 57 2.52 3.71 -6.31
N CYS A 58 1.86 2.83 -5.54
CA CYS A 58 0.84 1.92 -6.09
C CYS A 58 -0.58 2.49 -6.13
N SER A 59 -0.81 3.63 -5.48
CA SER A 59 -2.07 4.39 -5.50
C SER A 59 -1.77 5.88 -5.33
N GLN A 60 -2.67 6.75 -5.76
CA GLN A 60 -2.55 8.19 -5.52
C GLN A 60 -2.55 8.50 -4.01
N ASP A 61 -3.40 7.81 -3.25
CA ASP A 61 -3.44 7.94 -1.79
C ASP A 61 -2.10 7.57 -1.14
N ALA A 62 -1.45 6.49 -1.60
CA ALA A 62 -0.14 6.08 -1.10
C ALA A 62 0.95 7.10 -1.46
N ALA A 63 0.84 7.75 -2.63
CA ALA A 63 1.73 8.82 -3.03
C ALA A 63 1.56 10.05 -2.13
N GLN A 64 0.34 10.57 -2.00
CA GLN A 64 0.02 11.77 -1.20
C GLN A 64 0.33 11.58 0.28
N TYR A 65 0.17 10.36 0.79
CA TYR A 65 0.48 10.04 2.17
C TYR A 65 1.98 10.07 2.47
N PHE A 66 2.82 9.61 1.53
CA PHE A 66 4.25 9.41 1.80
C PHE A 66 5.14 10.50 1.21
N PHE A 67 4.81 11.04 0.05
CA PHE A 67 5.66 11.96 -0.71
C PHE A 67 5.21 13.43 -0.60
N SER A 68 6.15 14.35 -0.78
CA SER A 68 5.81 15.78 -0.91
C SER A 68 5.13 16.05 -2.26
N GLU A 69 4.30 17.09 -2.34
CA GLU A 69 3.67 17.47 -3.61
C GLU A 69 4.70 17.76 -4.71
N ALA A 70 5.81 18.42 -4.35
CA ALA A 70 6.90 18.69 -5.28
C ALA A 70 7.51 17.39 -5.86
N ASN A 71 7.63 16.34 -5.04
CA ASN A 71 8.13 15.05 -5.50
C ASN A 71 7.11 14.33 -6.38
N ILE A 72 5.82 14.41 -6.07
CA ILE A 72 4.74 13.78 -6.85
C ILE A 72 4.56 14.45 -8.22
N GLN A 73 4.69 15.78 -8.30
CA GLN A 73 4.61 16.53 -9.56
C GLN A 73 5.95 16.57 -10.31
N GLY A 74 7.00 16.00 -9.72
CA GLY A 74 8.34 15.99 -10.28
C GLY A 74 8.52 14.91 -11.35
N PRO A 75 9.59 15.01 -12.17
CA PRO A 75 9.85 14.08 -13.27
C PRO A 75 10.26 12.67 -12.83
N ASN A 76 10.64 12.49 -11.55
CA ASN A 76 11.10 11.21 -11.01
C ASN A 76 9.99 10.46 -10.25
N TYR A 77 8.74 10.93 -10.34
CA TYR A 77 7.58 10.20 -9.82
C TYR A 77 7.07 9.18 -10.83
N LEU A 78 6.76 7.97 -10.36
CA LEU A 78 6.17 6.93 -11.18
C LEU A 78 5.00 6.26 -10.46
N PHE A 79 3.86 6.19 -11.15
CA PHE A 79 2.71 5.44 -10.70
C PHE A 79 2.81 3.98 -11.14
N ILE A 80 2.93 3.06 -10.19
CA ILE A 80 3.09 1.61 -10.42
C ILE A 80 1.98 0.87 -9.68
N PRO A 81 0.78 0.74 -10.28
CA PRO A 81 -0.31 0.04 -9.63
C PRO A 81 0.03 -1.44 -9.43
N ASN A 82 -0.49 -2.03 -8.36
CA ASN A 82 -0.34 -3.46 -8.14
C ASN A 82 -0.99 -4.23 -9.30
N ALA A 83 -0.22 -5.05 -10.00
CA ALA A 83 -0.73 -5.87 -11.08
C ALA A 83 -1.51 -7.06 -10.53
N ILE A 84 -2.62 -7.40 -11.20
CA ILE A 84 -3.36 -8.64 -10.97
C ILE A 84 -3.28 -9.51 -12.24
N ASP A 85 -3.15 -10.83 -12.06
CA ASP A 85 -3.23 -11.76 -13.18
C ASP A 85 -4.70 -11.95 -13.58
N VAL A 86 -5.12 -11.18 -14.59
CA VAL A 86 -6.51 -11.19 -15.07
C VAL A 86 -6.96 -12.58 -15.52
N LYS A 87 -6.06 -13.42 -16.04
CA LYS A 87 -6.42 -14.78 -16.48
C LYS A 87 -6.71 -15.68 -15.27
N LYS A 88 -5.94 -15.54 -14.20
CA LYS A 88 -6.15 -16.30 -12.95
C LYS A 88 -7.44 -15.90 -12.24
N PHE A 89 -7.80 -14.62 -12.27
CA PHE A 89 -8.96 -14.08 -11.55
C PHE A 89 -10.19 -13.85 -12.44
N SER A 90 -10.14 -14.25 -13.72
CA SER A 90 -11.29 -14.15 -14.60
C SER A 90 -12.43 -15.04 -14.12
N TYR A 91 -13.66 -14.56 -14.32
CA TYR A 91 -14.86 -15.33 -14.02
C TYR A 91 -14.84 -16.69 -14.72
N ASN A 92 -15.13 -17.75 -13.97
CA ASN A 92 -15.28 -19.11 -14.50
C ASN A 92 -16.62 -19.71 -14.04
N PRO A 93 -17.56 -19.99 -14.96
CA PRO A 93 -18.88 -20.50 -14.60
C PRO A 93 -18.85 -21.90 -13.99
N GLN A 94 -17.86 -22.73 -14.36
CA GLN A 94 -17.71 -24.07 -13.82
C GLN A 94 -17.25 -24.00 -12.35
N VAL A 95 -16.22 -23.19 -12.06
CA VAL A 95 -15.75 -22.95 -10.69
C VAL A 95 -16.86 -22.34 -9.82
N ARG A 96 -17.67 -21.41 -10.36
CA ARG A 96 -18.84 -20.85 -9.67
C ARG A 96 -19.82 -21.96 -9.29
N LYS A 97 -20.20 -22.83 -10.23
CA LYS A 97 -21.17 -23.89 -10.00
C LYS A 97 -20.68 -24.88 -8.96
N GLU A 98 -19.44 -25.34 -9.07
CA GLU A 98 -18.80 -26.26 -8.12
C GLU A 98 -18.78 -25.68 -6.70
N LYS A 99 -18.35 -24.43 -6.54
CA LYS A 99 -18.32 -23.79 -5.21
C LYS A 99 -19.69 -23.54 -4.60
N ARG A 100 -20.71 -23.24 -5.41
CA ARG A 100 -22.08 -23.11 -4.90
C ARG A 100 -22.66 -24.44 -4.46
N GLN A 101 -22.37 -25.52 -5.19
CA GLN A 101 -22.77 -26.87 -4.80
C GLN A 101 -22.08 -27.30 -3.50
N GLU A 102 -20.77 -27.08 -3.37
CA GLU A 102 -20.00 -27.36 -2.15
C GLU A 102 -20.56 -26.63 -0.93
N LEU A 103 -20.98 -25.37 -1.11
CA LEU A 103 -21.54 -24.53 -0.05
C LEU A 103 -23.06 -24.66 0.12
N GLY A 104 -23.74 -25.51 -0.67
CA GLY A 104 -25.19 -25.71 -0.60
C GLY A 104 -26.04 -24.50 -1.04
N ILE A 105 -25.51 -23.62 -1.88
CA ILE A 105 -26.16 -22.37 -2.30
C ILE A 105 -26.93 -22.58 -3.61
N GLN A 106 -28.24 -22.30 -3.63
CA GLN A 106 -29.06 -22.40 -4.84
C GLN A 106 -28.68 -21.35 -5.89
N ASP A 107 -28.85 -21.63 -7.17
CA ASP A 107 -28.38 -20.73 -8.24
C ASP A 107 -29.04 -19.34 -8.25
N ASN A 108 -30.28 -19.24 -7.77
CA ASN A 108 -31.07 -18.00 -7.65
C ASN A 108 -30.77 -17.17 -6.39
N THR A 109 -29.92 -17.66 -5.49
CA THR A 109 -29.61 -16.97 -4.23
C THR A 109 -28.57 -15.86 -4.44
N THR A 110 -28.86 -14.65 -3.99
CA THR A 110 -27.85 -13.57 -3.95
C THR A 110 -26.83 -13.86 -2.85
N VAL A 111 -25.54 -13.80 -3.19
CA VAL A 111 -24.43 -14.03 -2.23
C VAL A 111 -23.64 -12.76 -2.08
N ILE A 112 -23.42 -12.33 -0.83
CA ILE A 112 -22.51 -11.25 -0.47
C ILE A 112 -21.38 -11.90 0.33
N GLY A 113 -20.13 -11.68 -0.10
CA GLY A 113 -18.96 -12.27 0.52
C GLY A 113 -17.87 -11.24 0.77
N PHE A 114 -17.04 -11.50 1.78
CA PHE A 114 -15.87 -10.70 2.10
C PHE A 114 -14.61 -11.55 1.94
N VAL A 115 -13.64 -11.05 1.19
CA VAL A 115 -12.33 -11.69 1.01
C VAL A 115 -11.26 -10.72 1.48
N GLY A 116 -10.73 -10.96 2.68
CA GLY A 116 -9.71 -10.11 3.29
C GLY A 116 -9.24 -10.69 4.62
N ARG A 117 -8.11 -10.17 5.11
CA ARG A 117 -7.68 -10.47 6.48
C ARG A 117 -8.63 -9.78 7.46
N LEU A 118 -8.94 -10.44 8.57
CA LEU A 118 -9.70 -9.85 9.67
C LEU A 118 -8.76 -9.00 10.54
N GLU A 119 -8.25 -7.92 9.95
CA GLU A 119 -7.42 -6.92 10.60
C GLU A 119 -8.19 -5.59 10.61
N TYR A 120 -7.94 -4.74 11.60
CA TYR A 120 -8.63 -3.44 11.74
C TYR A 120 -8.57 -2.56 10.47
N GLN A 121 -7.55 -2.71 9.62
CA GLN A 121 -7.47 -2.02 8.32
C GLN A 121 -8.57 -2.41 7.33
N LYS A 122 -9.14 -3.61 7.49
CA LYS A 122 -10.02 -4.28 6.53
C LYS A 122 -11.37 -4.64 7.14
N THR A 123 -11.51 -4.59 8.46
CA THR A 123 -12.77 -4.79 9.18
C THR A 123 -13.29 -3.47 9.73
N HIS A 124 -14.51 -3.09 9.36
CA HIS A 124 -15.27 -2.12 10.14
C HIS A 124 -15.62 -2.81 11.46
N ASN A 125 -15.42 -2.14 12.61
CA ASN A 125 -15.72 -2.70 13.94
C ASN A 125 -17.10 -3.40 13.92
N CYS A 126 -17.09 -4.73 13.94
CA CYS A 126 -18.25 -5.53 14.29
C CYS A 126 -18.31 -5.64 15.81
#